data_AF-A0A2G9LVK9-F1
#
_entry.id   AF-A0A2G9LVK9-F1
#
_cell.length_a   1.000
_cell.length_b   1.000
_cell.length_c   1.000
_cell.angle_alpha   90.00
_cell.angle_beta   90.00
_cell.angle_gamma   90.00
#
_symmetry.space_group_name_H-M   'P 1'
#
loop_
_entity.id
_entity.type
_entity.pdbx_description
1 polymer ?
#
loop_
_entity_poly.entity_id
_entity_poly.type
_entity_poly.pdbx_seq_one_letter_code
_entity_poly.pdbx_strand_id
1 'polypeptide(L)'
;MVAVEDKVFVEDALMRLRDSGMLVIVEGPKDEVALRALGIERVVHLRGNLVLFSEQVAAVADEVALLTDLDAEGKKLYGQLSQHLSRNGVRVDNKFRNVLFRHSTLRQIEGMVGYLGRNATD
;
A
#
# COMPACT_ATOMS: atom_id res chain seq x y z
N MET A 1 12.72 12.47 -19.83
CA MET A 1 13.58 11.42 -19.25
C MET A 1 13.23 11.16 -17.78
N VAL A 2 13.16 12.18 -16.90
CA VAL A 2 12.83 12.01 -15.46
C VAL A 2 11.53 11.22 -15.20
N ALA A 3 10.43 11.54 -15.88
CA ALA A 3 9.14 10.86 -15.67
C ALA A 3 9.14 9.36 -16.07
N VAL A 4 10.05 8.95 -16.96
CA VAL A 4 10.18 7.54 -17.38
C VAL A 4 10.90 6.73 -16.31
N GLU A 5 11.95 7.29 -15.71
CA GLU A 5 12.68 6.64 -14.62
C GLU A 5 11.79 6.44 -13.38
N ASP A 6 11.02 7.46 -13.00
CA ASP A 6 10.07 7.41 -11.89
C ASP A 6 9.02 6.30 -12.06
N LYS A 7 8.50 6.12 -13.28
CA LYS A 7 7.54 5.03 -13.59
C LYS A 7 8.17 3.66 -13.38
N VAL A 8 9.41 3.45 -13.82
CA VAL A 8 10.14 2.19 -13.65
C VAL A 8 10.34 1.86 -12.17
N PHE A 9 10.66 2.85 -11.32
CA PHE A 9 10.78 2.62 -9.87
C PHE A 9 9.45 2.17 -9.25
N VAL A 10 8.33 2.78 -9.65
CA VAL A 10 6.99 2.39 -9.16
C VAL A 10 6.62 0.98 -9.62
N GLU A 11 6.87 0.65 -10.88
CA GLU A 11 6.63 -0.69 -11.43
C GLU A 11 7.47 -1.77 -10.74
N ASP A 12 8.77 -1.54 -10.54
CA ASP A 12 9.64 -2.47 -9.82
C ASP A 12 9.20 -2.66 -8.37
N ALA A 13 8.83 -1.58 -7.69
CA ALA A 13 8.36 -1.67 -6.31
C ALA A 13 7.01 -2.43 -6.21
N LEU A 14 6.13 -2.30 -7.21
CA LEU A 14 4.89 -3.07 -7.31
C LEU A 14 5.15 -4.55 -7.54
N MET A 15 6.06 -4.88 -8.45
CA MET A 15 6.46 -6.27 -8.69
C MET A 15 7.02 -6.90 -7.42
N ARG A 16 7.91 -6.20 -6.71
CA ARG A 16 8.45 -6.68 -5.43
C ARG A 16 7.37 -6.85 -4.36
N LEU A 17 6.41 -5.92 -4.29
CA LEU A 17 5.31 -6.03 -3.34
C LEU A 17 4.44 -7.26 -3.65
N ARG A 18 4.08 -7.46 -4.92
CA ARG A 18 3.35 -8.65 -5.39
C ARG A 18 4.10 -9.93 -5.05
N ASP A 19 5.37 -10.01 -5.40
CA ASP A 19 6.17 -11.22 -5.27
C ASP A 19 6.53 -11.53 -3.80
N SER A 20 6.45 -10.53 -2.91
CA SER A 20 6.68 -10.73 -1.47
C SER A 20 5.64 -11.62 -0.78
N GLY A 21 4.42 -11.73 -1.36
CA GLY A 21 3.31 -12.41 -0.72
C GLY A 21 2.89 -11.82 0.64
N MET A 22 3.33 -10.59 0.95
CA MET A 22 3.01 -9.90 2.20
C MET A 22 1.52 -9.54 2.25
N LEU A 23 0.95 -9.51 3.46
CA LEU A 23 -0.39 -8.95 3.63
C LEU A 23 -0.32 -7.43 3.47
N VAL A 24 -1.09 -6.90 2.52
CA VAL A 24 -1.19 -5.46 2.27
C VAL A 24 -2.45 -4.92 2.92
N ILE A 25 -2.29 -3.88 3.72
CA ILE A 25 -3.39 -3.15 4.35
C ILE A 25 -3.59 -1.84 3.60
N VAL A 26 -4.81 -1.60 3.15
CA VAL A 26 -5.23 -0.36 2.48
C VAL A 26 -6.34 0.35 3.24
N GLU A 27 -6.64 1.60 2.89
CA GLU A 27 -7.67 2.37 3.55
C GLU A 27 -9.08 1.93 3.12
N GLY A 28 -9.32 1.86 1.81
CA GLY A 28 -10.66 1.64 1.26
C GLY A 28 -10.83 0.35 0.44
N PRO A 29 -12.08 -0.09 0.22
CA PRO A 29 -12.39 -1.25 -0.62
C PRO A 29 -12.00 -1.05 -2.09
N LYS A 30 -11.97 0.18 -2.58
CA LYS A 30 -11.57 0.49 -3.95
C LYS A 30 -10.06 0.26 -4.15
N ASP A 31 -9.24 0.62 -3.17
CA ASP A 31 -7.80 0.32 -3.18
C ASP A 31 -7.56 -1.19 -3.19
N GLU A 32 -8.35 -1.95 -2.41
CA GLU A 32 -8.27 -3.41 -2.39
C GLU A 32 -8.53 -3.99 -3.80
N VAL A 33 -9.59 -3.52 -4.46
CA VAL A 33 -9.93 -3.93 -5.83
C VAL A 33 -8.81 -3.55 -6.81
N ALA A 34 -8.29 -2.33 -6.70
CA ALA A 34 -7.22 -1.82 -7.56
C ALA A 34 -5.93 -2.66 -7.44
N LEU A 35 -5.49 -2.96 -6.23
CA LEU A 35 -4.28 -3.75 -6.00
C LEU A 35 -4.46 -5.22 -6.43
N ARG A 36 -5.66 -5.79 -6.21
CA ARG A 36 -5.97 -7.14 -6.72
C ARG A 36 -5.96 -7.21 -8.24
N ALA A 37 -6.46 -6.18 -8.94
CA ALA A 37 -6.37 -6.10 -10.39
C ALA A 37 -4.92 -6.05 -10.92
N LEU A 38 -3.96 -5.64 -10.07
CA LEU A 38 -2.53 -5.64 -10.36
C LEU A 38 -1.82 -6.94 -9.92
N GLY A 39 -2.56 -7.96 -9.48
CA GLY A 39 -2.05 -9.26 -9.07
C GLY A 39 -1.59 -9.35 -7.61
N ILE A 40 -1.83 -8.32 -6.80
CA ILE A 40 -1.55 -8.36 -5.36
C ILE A 40 -2.78 -8.96 -4.67
N GLU A 41 -2.73 -10.26 -4.38
CA GLU A 41 -3.92 -10.99 -3.92
C GLU A 41 -4.20 -10.83 -2.42
N ARG A 42 -3.13 -10.82 -1.61
CA ARG A 42 -3.22 -10.70 -0.14
C ARG A 42 -3.41 -9.24 0.28
N VAL A 43 -4.61 -8.72 0.03
CA VAL A 43 -4.99 -7.35 0.37
C VAL A 43 -6.23 -7.36 1.25
N VAL A 44 -6.21 -6.52 2.29
CA VAL A 44 -7.35 -6.22 3.16
C VAL A 44 -7.46 -4.70 3.31
N HIS A 45 -8.68 -4.16 3.31
CA HIS A 45 -8.91 -2.77 3.68
C HIS A 45 -9.28 -2.62 5.16
N LEU A 46 -9.05 -1.43 5.69
CA LEU A 46 -9.41 -1.08 7.06
C LEU A 46 -10.91 -1.21 7.29
N ARG A 47 -11.30 -1.88 8.37
CA ARG A 47 -12.69 -2.04 8.79
C ARG A 47 -12.81 -1.83 10.29
N GLY A 48 -13.85 -1.12 10.71
CA GLY A 48 -14.17 -0.92 12.12
C GLY A 48 -13.10 -0.13 12.88
N ASN A 49 -12.84 -0.54 14.12
CA ASN A 49 -11.88 0.12 15.02
C ASN A 49 -10.44 -0.36 14.75
N LEU A 50 -9.49 0.58 14.69
CA LEU A 50 -8.06 0.31 14.48
C LEU A 50 -7.45 -0.69 15.48
N VAL A 51 -7.89 -0.70 16.74
CA VAL A 51 -7.39 -1.62 17.77
C VAL A 51 -7.78 -3.06 17.41
N LEU A 52 -9.08 -3.32 17.26
CA LEU A 52 -9.60 -4.65 16.91
C LEU A 52 -9.07 -5.11 15.55
N PHE A 53 -9.00 -4.21 14.58
CA PHE A 53 -8.43 -4.50 13.28
C PHE A 53 -6.96 -4.93 13.40
N SER A 54 -6.17 -4.23 14.22
CA SER A 54 -4.74 -4.57 14.43
C SER A 54 -4.57 -5.91 15.14
N GLU A 55 -5.48 -6.28 16.05
CA GLU A 55 -5.48 -7.59 16.71
C GLU A 55 -5.81 -8.71 15.70
N GLN A 56 -6.80 -8.49 14.83
CA GLN A 56 -7.16 -9.43 13.78
C GLN A 56 -6.03 -9.65 12.78
N VAL A 57 -5.32 -8.57 12.40
CA VAL A 57 -4.14 -8.65 11.54
C VAL A 57 -3.02 -9.45 12.21
N ALA A 58 -2.74 -9.16 13.49
CA ALA A 58 -1.69 -9.84 14.23
C ALA A 58 -1.93 -11.36 14.37
N ALA A 59 -3.18 -11.80 14.31
CA ALA A 59 -3.52 -13.23 14.32
C ALA A 59 -3.14 -13.96 13.02
N VAL A 60 -2.87 -13.25 11.93
CA VAL A 60 -2.66 -13.85 10.59
C VAL A 60 -1.41 -13.37 9.85
N ALA A 61 -0.66 -12.43 10.41
CA ALA A 61 0.55 -11.89 9.79
C ALA A 61 1.53 -11.31 10.82
N ASP A 62 2.81 -11.69 10.71
CA ASP A 62 3.90 -11.09 11.49
C ASP A 62 4.47 -9.81 10.84
N GLU A 63 4.20 -9.62 9.55
CA GLU A 63 4.68 -8.48 8.76
C GLU A 63 3.65 -8.09 7.70
N VAL A 64 3.43 -6.79 7.55
CA VAL A 64 2.43 -6.21 6.63
C VAL A 64 2.97 -5.00 5.90
N ALA A 65 2.50 -4.78 4.67
CA ALA A 65 2.70 -3.54 3.96
C ALA A 65 1.51 -2.62 4.24
N LEU A 66 1.76 -1.43 4.78
CA LEU A 66 0.70 -0.47 5.08
C LEU A 66 0.67 0.66 4.04
N LEU A 67 -0.37 0.66 3.22
CA LEU A 67 -0.56 1.62 2.13
C LEU A 67 -1.76 2.50 2.44
N THR A 68 -1.49 3.70 2.93
CA THR A 68 -2.48 4.77 3.11
C THR A 68 -2.18 5.91 2.15
N ASP A 69 -3.17 6.74 1.89
CA ASP A 69 -3.03 7.94 1.06
C ASP A 69 -1.90 8.86 1.58
N LEU A 70 -1.29 9.60 0.64
CA LEU A 70 -0.11 10.43 0.92
C LEU A 70 -0.47 11.85 1.40
N ASP A 71 -1.72 12.08 1.76
CA ASP A 71 -2.21 13.32 2.35
C ASP A 71 -2.00 13.37 3.88
N ALA A 72 -2.50 14.43 4.52
CA ALA A 72 -2.33 14.62 5.95
C ALA A 72 -3.11 13.59 6.79
N GLU A 73 -4.30 13.19 6.33
CA GLU A 73 -5.17 12.24 7.02
C GLU A 73 -4.59 10.83 6.93
N GLY A 74 -4.21 10.41 5.73
CA GLY A 74 -3.53 9.15 5.47
C GLY A 74 -2.20 9.02 6.21
N LYS A 75 -1.45 10.12 6.41
CA LYS A 75 -0.24 10.11 7.28
C LYS A 75 -0.58 9.92 8.75
N LYS A 76 -1.63 10.57 9.25
CA LYS A 76 -2.09 10.40 10.64
C LYS A 76 -2.56 8.97 10.87
N LEU A 77 -3.37 8.43 9.96
CA LEU A 77 -3.85 7.06 9.98
C LEU A 77 -2.69 6.06 9.96
N TYR A 78 -1.71 6.26 9.07
CA TYR A 78 -0.49 5.45 9.02
C TYR A 78 0.21 5.39 10.38
N GLY A 79 0.40 6.55 11.03
CA GLY A 79 1.07 6.63 12.33
C GLY A 79 0.31 5.89 13.43
N GLN A 80 -1.00 6.10 13.51
CA GLN A 80 -1.86 5.45 14.50
C GLN A 80 -1.87 3.93 14.31
N LEU A 81 -2.14 3.47 13.08
CA LEU A 81 -2.25 2.06 12.79
C LEU A 81 -0.90 1.34 12.92
N SER A 82 0.19 1.96 12.47
CA SER A 82 1.54 1.40 12.67
C SER A 82 1.84 1.19 14.15
N GLN A 83 1.44 2.14 15.01
CA GLN A 83 1.62 2.00 16.45
C GLN A 83 0.81 0.84 17.02
N HIS A 84 -0.45 0.65 16.60
CA HIS A 84 -1.27 -0.47 17.05
C HIS A 84 -0.73 -1.83 16.57
N LEU A 85 -0.35 -1.92 15.29
CA LEU A 85 0.26 -3.13 14.71
C LEU A 85 1.55 -3.52 15.43
N SER A 86 2.45 -2.56 15.65
CA SER A 86 3.72 -2.81 16.35
C SER A 86 3.53 -3.21 17.81
N ARG A 87 2.53 -2.66 18.51
CA ARG A 87 2.17 -3.10 19.87
C ARG A 87 1.72 -4.55 19.92
N ASN A 88 1.13 -5.05 18.84
CA ASN A 88 0.72 -6.45 18.68
C ASN A 88 1.80 -7.34 18.05
N GLY A 89 3.05 -6.86 17.93
CA GLY A 89 4.18 -7.63 17.41
C GLY A 89 4.29 -7.67 15.88
N VAL A 90 3.45 -6.94 15.16
CA VAL A 90 3.45 -6.93 13.69
C VAL A 90 4.42 -5.86 13.16
N ARG A 91 5.33 -6.28 12.26
CA ARG A 91 6.23 -5.36 11.55
C ARG A 91 5.50 -4.66 10.41
N VAL A 92 5.75 -3.37 10.25
CA VAL A 92 5.21 -2.59 9.13
C VAL A 92 6.31 -2.31 8.11
N ASP A 93 6.22 -2.91 6.93
CA ASP A 93 7.06 -2.57 5.78
C ASP A 93 6.47 -1.33 5.08
N ASN A 94 7.30 -0.30 4.95
CA ASN A 94 6.96 0.97 4.34
C ASN A 94 7.72 1.26 3.04
N LYS A 95 8.49 0.30 2.53
CA LYS A 95 9.33 0.47 1.34
C LYS A 95 8.49 0.89 0.15
N PHE A 96 7.37 0.19 -0.10
CA PHE A 96 6.49 0.51 -1.22
C PHE A 96 5.90 1.92 -1.10
N ARG A 97 5.36 2.26 0.08
CA ARG A 97 4.84 3.60 0.37
C ARG A 97 5.90 4.70 0.21
N ASN A 98 7.15 4.42 0.59
CA ASN A 98 8.27 5.35 0.41
C ASN A 98 8.63 5.55 -1.07
N VAL A 99 8.57 4.49 -1.89
CA VAL A 99 8.77 4.62 -3.33
C VAL A 99 7.68 5.50 -3.94
N LEU A 100 6.41 5.27 -3.60
CA LEU A 100 5.30 6.12 -4.05
C LEU A 100 5.52 7.59 -3.68
N PHE A 101 6.01 7.86 -2.46
CA PHE A 101 6.27 9.22 -1.99
C PHE A 101 7.41 9.92 -2.73
N ARG A 102 8.45 9.18 -3.14
CA ARG A 102 9.67 9.75 -3.74
C ARG A 102 9.62 9.83 -5.26
N HIS A 103 8.99 8.84 -5.90
CA HIS A 103 9.07 8.60 -7.34
C HIS A 103 7.71 8.74 -8.02
N SER A 104 6.70 9.29 -7.36
CA SER A 104 5.41 9.53 -8.01
C SER A 104 4.72 10.79 -7.50
N THR A 105 3.94 11.42 -8.38
CA THR A 105 2.99 12.47 -8.00
C THR A 105 1.66 11.89 -7.50
N LEU A 106 1.55 10.56 -7.39
CA LEU A 106 0.34 9.89 -6.97
C LEU A 106 0.03 10.25 -5.53
N ARG A 107 -1.21 10.66 -5.29
CA ARG A 107 -1.71 10.98 -3.95
C ARG A 107 -2.51 9.84 -3.36
N GLN A 108 -3.09 9.00 -4.21
CA GLN A 108 -4.04 7.96 -3.88
C GLN A 108 -3.69 6.66 -4.59
N ILE A 109 -3.99 5.53 -3.94
CA ILE A 109 -3.71 4.19 -4.47
C ILE A 109 -4.57 3.90 -5.71
N GLU A 110 -5.84 4.31 -5.73
CA GLU A 110 -6.72 4.19 -6.91
C GLU A 110 -6.09 4.78 -8.18
N GLY A 111 -5.34 5.88 -8.04
CA GLY A 111 -4.67 6.55 -9.16
C GLY A 111 -3.55 5.73 -9.80
N MET A 112 -3.05 4.69 -9.11
CA MET A 112 -1.96 3.83 -9.60
C MET A 112 -2.36 3.00 -10.81
N VAL A 113 -3.59 2.46 -10.85
CA VAL A 113 -4.04 1.65 -11.99
C VAL A 113 -4.02 2.47 -13.28
N GLY A 114 -4.50 3.71 -13.22
CA GLY A 114 -4.46 4.64 -14.35
C GLY A 114 -3.05 5.13 -14.69
N TYR A 115 -2.15 5.23 -13.71
CA TYR A 115 -0.75 5.62 -13.91
C TYR A 115 0.05 4.54 -14.65
N LEU A 116 -0.18 3.27 -14.32
CA LEU A 116 0.49 2.14 -14.96
C LEU A 116 -0.09 1.85 -16.35
N GLY A 117 -1.42 1.92 -16.48
CA GLY A 117 -2.15 1.67 -17.73
C GLY A 117 -1.92 2.70 -18.83
N ARG A 118 -1.44 3.90 -18.50
CA ARG A 118 -0.93 4.87 -19.49
C ARG A 118 0.47 4.43 -19.96
N ASN A 119 0.50 3.37 -20.77
CA ASN A 119 1.47 3.08 -21.84
C ASN A 119 1.04 1.76 -22.51
N ALA A 120 0.07 1.84 -23.43
CA ALA A 120 -0.14 0.83 -24.47
C ALA A 120 -0.61 1.44 -25.80
N THR A 121 -0.59 2.77 -25.95
CA THR A 121 -0.80 3.46 -27.23
C THR A 121 -0.30 4.90 -27.09
N ASP A 122 0.93 5.16 -27.56
CA ASP A 122 1.37 6.40 -28.21
C ASP A 122 2.78 6.13 -28.79
#